data_AF-A0A7R9TQI7-F1
#
_entry.id   AF-A0A7R9TQI7-F1
#
_cell.length_a   1.000
_cell.length_b   1.000
_cell.length_c   1.000
_cell.angle_alpha   90.00
_cell.angle_beta   90.00
_cell.angle_gamma   90.00
#
_symmetry.space_group_name_H-M   'P 1'
#
loop_
_entity.id
_entity.type
_entity.pdbx_description
1 polymer ?
#
loop_
_entity_poly.entity_id
_entity_poly.type
_entity_poly.pdbx_seq_one_letter_code
_entity_poly.pdbx_strand_id
1 'polypeptide(L)'
;AAELDVRALAKDSEAAEAVVEVARRASADAGGVALLVNNAGVYLDSWDAAAFEESFEVNVIGPVRLAQALMQADAFEQENEACVLNVSSGYGKLSEVSEGYRRRLGACETVDEVL
;
A
#
# COMPACT_ATOMS: atom_id res chain seq x y z
N ALA A 1 18.91 23.33 11.70
CA ALA A 1 18.05 22.48 10.86
C ALA A 1 16.87 23.33 10.42
N ALA A 2 16.37 23.19 9.19
CA ALA A 2 15.09 23.79 8.84
C ALA A 2 14.00 23.13 9.70
N GLU A 3 13.06 23.92 10.20
CA GLU A 3 11.91 23.43 10.95
C GLU A 3 10.96 22.71 9.98
N LEU A 4 10.54 21.49 10.30
CA LEU A 4 9.62 20.72 9.46
C LEU A 4 8.18 21.11 9.80
N ASP A 5 7.37 21.46 8.79
CA ASP A 5 5.90 21.51 8.93
C ASP A 5 5.37 20.08 8.87
N VAL A 6 5.08 19.51 10.04
CA VAL A 6 4.57 18.14 10.17
C VAL A 6 3.11 18.19 10.61
N ARG A 7 2.23 17.59 9.79
CA ARG A 7 0.81 17.46 10.08
C ARG A 7 0.44 16.00 10.24
N ALA A 8 0.05 15.63 11.46
CA ALA A 8 -0.45 14.28 11.73
C ALA A 8 -1.93 14.21 11.36
N LEU A 9 -2.28 13.23 10.52
CA LEU A 9 -3.66 12.93 10.17
C LEU A 9 -3.96 11.54 10.72
N ALA A 10 -4.67 11.50 11.85
CA ALA A 10 -5.08 10.25 12.48
C ALA A 10 -6.28 9.65 11.75
N LYS A 11 -6.40 8.32 11.81
CA LYS A 11 -7.57 7.58 11.35
C LYS A 11 -7.97 6.53 12.38
N ASP A 12 -9.26 6.55 12.67
CA ASP A 12 -10.06 5.59 13.40
C ASP A 12 -11.16 5.12 12.41
N SER A 13 -11.22 3.81 12.12
CA SER A 13 -12.15 3.10 11.21
C SER A 13 -11.78 2.99 9.72
N GLU A 14 -11.89 1.77 9.18
CA GLU A 14 -11.29 1.18 7.96
C GLU A 14 -11.59 1.81 6.59
N ALA A 15 -12.42 2.85 6.43
CA ALA A 15 -12.78 3.32 5.09
C ALA A 15 -11.57 3.87 4.28
N ALA A 16 -11.25 3.22 3.15
CA ALA A 16 -10.22 3.66 2.21
C ALA A 16 -10.51 5.07 1.65
N GLU A 17 -11.78 5.40 1.46
CA GLU A 17 -12.25 6.70 0.97
C GLU A 17 -11.90 7.87 1.90
N ALA A 18 -11.83 7.63 3.22
CA ALA A 18 -11.46 8.67 4.18
C ALA A 18 -9.98 9.05 4.06
N VAL A 19 -9.10 8.07 3.80
CA VAL A 19 -7.66 8.31 3.59
C VAL A 19 -7.43 9.14 2.34
N VAL A 20 -8.20 8.87 1.29
CA VAL A 20 -8.19 9.63 0.05
C VAL A 20 -8.55 11.10 0.29
N GLU A 21 -9.66 11.36 0.99
CA GLU A 21 -10.12 12.73 1.21
C GLU A 21 -9.15 13.52 2.12
N VAL A 22 -8.59 12.85 3.14
CA VAL A 22 -7.58 13.42 4.02
C VAL A 22 -6.31 13.75 3.24
N ALA A 23 -5.83 12.84 2.38
CA ALA A 23 -4.64 13.06 1.57
C ALA A 23 -4.87 14.16 0.51
N ARG A 24 -6.07 14.23 -0.08
CA ARG A 24 -6.46 15.29 -1.02
C ARG A 24 -6.47 16.68 -0.37
N ARG A 25 -6.96 16.78 0.87
CA ARG A 25 -6.92 18.05 1.62
C ARG A 25 -5.48 18.46 1.95
N ALA A 26 -4.69 17.50 2.42
CA ALA A 26 -3.29 17.75 2.74
C ALA A 26 -2.48 18.18 1.51
N SER A 27 -2.71 17.58 0.35
CA SER A 27 -2.02 17.95 -0.90
C SER A 27 -2.42 19.34 -1.39
N ALA A 28 -3.71 19.70 -1.30
CA ALA A 28 -4.18 21.02 -1.69
C ALA A 28 -3.54 22.14 -0.84
N ASP A 29 -3.38 21.92 0.47
CA ASP A 29 -2.75 22.87 1.37
C ASP A 29 -1.22 22.96 1.17
N ALA A 30 -0.59 21.88 0.69
CA ALA A 30 0.87 21.79 0.52
C ALA A 30 1.36 22.17 -0.90
N GLY A 31 0.45 22.36 -1.86
CA GLY A 31 0.79 22.65 -3.26
C GLY A 31 1.03 21.41 -4.13
N GLY A 32 0.74 20.22 -3.60
CA GLY A 32 0.83 18.93 -4.30
C GLY A 32 1.53 17.84 -3.48
N VAL A 33 1.64 16.66 -4.08
CA VAL A 33 2.38 15.50 -3.55
C VAL A 33 3.57 15.22 -4.45
N ALA A 34 4.79 15.48 -3.98
CA ALA A 34 6.01 15.05 -4.66
C ALA A 34 6.36 13.57 -4.39
N LEU A 35 6.04 13.08 -3.19
CA LEU A 35 6.36 11.72 -2.75
C LEU A 35 5.21 11.12 -1.92
N LEU A 36 4.69 9.99 -2.37
CA LEU A 36 3.78 9.13 -1.59
C LEU A 36 4.56 7.93 -1.07
N VAL A 37 4.56 7.72 0.25
CA VAL A 37 5.15 6.54 0.88
C VAL A 37 4.05 5.65 1.46
N ASN A 38 3.80 4.51 0.82
CA ASN A 38 2.88 3.50 1.32
C ASN A 38 3.61 2.54 2.26
N ASN A 39 3.56 2.83 3.56
CA ASN A 39 4.17 2.02 4.62
C ASN A 39 3.16 1.47 5.65
N ALA A 40 1.89 1.84 5.55
CA ALA A 40 0.87 1.25 6.41
C ALA A 40 0.86 -0.27 6.21
N GLY A 41 0.93 -1.02 7.31
CA GLY A 41 0.98 -2.47 7.25
C GLY A 41 0.58 -3.11 8.58
N VAL A 42 -0.07 -4.26 8.48
CA VAL A 42 -0.42 -5.13 9.61
C VAL A 42 0.26 -6.49 9.46
N TYR A 43 0.67 -7.04 10.60
CA TYR A 43 1.12 -8.41 10.74
C TYR A 43 0.19 -9.07 11.77
N LEU A 44 -0.64 -9.98 11.31
CA LEU A 44 -1.67 -10.62 12.12
C LEU A 44 -1.24 -12.05 12.46
N ASP A 45 -1.40 -12.43 13.73
CA ASP A 45 -1.00 -13.77 14.20
C ASP A 45 -2.02 -14.86 13.82
N SER A 46 -3.27 -14.49 13.53
CA SER A 46 -4.33 -15.41 13.12
C SER A 46 -4.23 -15.81 11.65
N TRP A 47 -4.60 -17.05 11.37
CA TRP A 47 -4.61 -17.66 10.02
C TRP A 47 -6.03 -18.03 9.58
N ASP A 48 -6.98 -17.14 9.86
CA ASP A 48 -8.37 -17.27 9.41
C ASP A 48 -8.67 -16.34 8.22
N ALA A 49 -9.85 -16.51 7.62
CA ALA A 49 -10.25 -15.73 6.45
C ALA A 49 -10.30 -14.22 6.75
N ALA A 50 -10.74 -13.85 7.96
CA ALA A 50 -10.84 -12.44 8.35
C ALA A 50 -9.44 -11.79 8.45
N ALA A 51 -8.48 -12.47 9.06
CA ALA A 51 -7.09 -12.02 9.13
C ALA A 51 -6.45 -11.93 7.74
N PHE A 52 -6.73 -12.90 6.87
CA PHE A 52 -6.27 -12.84 5.49
C PHE A 52 -6.84 -11.60 4.77
N GLU A 53 -8.16 -11.39 4.82
CA GLU A 53 -8.85 -10.25 4.22
C GLU A 53 -8.31 -8.91 4.74
N GLU A 54 -8.18 -8.76 6.05
CA GLU A 54 -7.64 -7.55 6.68
C GLU A 54 -6.20 -7.28 6.22
N SER A 55 -5.34 -8.31 6.26
CA SER A 55 -3.95 -8.17 5.82
C SER A 55 -3.84 -7.76 4.36
N PHE A 56 -4.71 -8.29 3.50
CA PHE A 56 -4.72 -7.99 2.07
C PHE A 56 -5.27 -6.59 1.80
N GLU A 57 -6.32 -6.20 2.51
CA GLU A 57 -6.92 -4.88 2.42
C GLU A 57 -5.91 -3.80 2.82
N VAL A 58 -5.21 -3.96 3.95
CA VAL A 58 -4.24 -2.97 4.43
C VAL A 58 -2.94 -2.99 3.62
N ASN A 59 -2.32 -4.16 3.45
CA ASN A 59 -0.94 -4.25 2.95
C ASN A 59 -0.85 -4.18 1.41
N VAL A 60 -1.94 -4.49 0.70
CA VAL A 60 -1.93 -4.64 -0.77
C VAL A 60 -2.93 -3.69 -1.44
N ILE A 61 -4.21 -3.76 -1.05
CA ILE A 61 -5.28 -3.01 -1.71
C ILE A 61 -5.22 -1.52 -1.34
N GLY A 62 -4.98 -1.20 -0.07
CA GLY A 62 -4.89 0.16 0.46
C GLY A 62 -3.90 1.05 -0.31
N PRO A 63 -2.63 0.63 -0.49
CA PRO A 63 -1.64 1.35 -1.30
C PRO A 63 -2.12 1.67 -2.72
N VAL A 64 -2.79 0.73 -3.39
CA VAL A 64 -3.32 0.92 -4.74
C VAL A 64 -4.45 1.94 -4.75
N ARG A 65 -5.42 1.80 -3.84
CA ARG A 65 -6.57 2.71 -3.73
C ARG A 65 -6.13 4.14 -3.46
N LEU A 66 -5.18 4.33 -2.53
CA LEU A 66 -4.67 5.64 -2.19
C LEU A 66 -3.94 6.30 -3.36
N ALA A 67 -3.05 5.57 -4.02
CA ALA A 67 -2.32 6.09 -5.18
C ALA A 67 -3.28 6.47 -6.31
N GLN A 68 -4.24 5.61 -6.66
CA GLN A 68 -5.23 5.89 -7.69
C GLN A 68 -6.05 7.14 -7.39
N ALA A 69 -6.49 7.31 -6.14
CA ALA A 69 -7.33 8.43 -5.81
C ALA A 69 -6.58 9.77 -5.80
N LEU A 70 -5.29 9.76 -5.39
CA LEU A 70 -4.44 10.94 -5.52
C LEU A 70 -4.17 11.29 -7.00
N MET A 71 -4.03 10.29 -7.88
CA MET A 71 -3.94 10.52 -9.33
C MET A 71 -5.22 11.15 -9.87
N GLN A 72 -6.39 10.61 -9.50
CA GLN A 72 -7.69 11.12 -9.94
C GLN A 72 -7.99 12.54 -9.45
N ALA A 73 -7.45 12.90 -8.28
CA ALA A 73 -7.59 14.23 -7.71
C ALA A 73 -6.57 15.25 -8.25
N ASP A 74 -5.72 14.86 -9.21
CA ASP A 74 -4.61 15.67 -9.73
C ASP A 74 -3.70 16.21 -8.61
N ALA A 75 -3.53 15.39 -7.56
CA ALA A 75 -2.84 15.81 -6.33
C ALA A 75 -1.32 15.74 -6.44
N PHE A 76 -0.78 15.03 -7.43
CA PHE A 76 0.65 14.92 -7.64
C PHE A 76 1.21 16.21 -8.24
N GLU A 77 2.38 16.64 -7.75
CA GLU A 77 3.05 17.81 -8.31
C GLU A 77 3.37 17.58 -9.78
N GLN A 78 3.05 18.57 -10.63
CA GLN A 78 3.24 18.48 -12.08
C GLN A 78 4.63 18.96 -12.53
N GLU A 79 5.26 19.85 -11.75
CA GLU A 79 6.58 20.41 -12.08
C GLU A 79 7.74 19.49 -11.70
N ASN A 80 7.52 18.60 -10.72
CA ASN A 80 8.47 17.58 -10.29
C ASN A 80 7.96 16.20 -10.71
N GLU A 81 8.85 15.27 -11.06
CA GLU A 81 8.47 13.87 -11.29
C GLU A 81 7.99 13.25 -9.97
N ALA A 82 6.67 13.30 -9.74
CA ALA A 82 6.07 12.71 -8.55
C ALA A 82 6.37 11.22 -8.44
N CYS A 83 6.65 10.75 -7.23
CA CYS A 83 7.08 9.38 -6.97
C CYS A 83 6.15 8.66 -5.99
N VAL A 84 5.83 7.40 -6.29
CA VAL A 84 5.13 6.50 -5.37
C VAL A 84 6.10 5.41 -4.91
N LEU A 85 6.35 5.36 -3.60
CA LEU A 85 7.20 4.38 -2.95
C LEU A 85 6.35 3.42 -2.11
N ASN A 86 6.27 2.16 -2.56
CA ASN A 86 5.61 1.09 -1.82
C ASN A 86 6.61 0.35 -0.94
N VAL A 87 6.32 0.25 0.35
CA VAL A 87 7.12 -0.54 1.29
C VAL A 87 6.54 -1.94 1.38
N SER A 88 7.27 -2.91 0.83
CA SER A 88 6.96 -4.33 0.96
C SER A 88 7.80 -4.97 2.08
N SER A 89 7.99 -6.29 2.05
CA SER A 89 8.81 -7.02 3.02
C SER A 89 9.66 -8.10 2.34
N GLY A 90 10.66 -8.60 3.06
CA GLY A 90 11.40 -9.80 2.64
C GLY A 90 10.48 -11.01 2.45
N TYR A 91 9.40 -11.12 3.22
CA TYR A 91 8.40 -12.18 3.10
C TYR A 91 7.61 -12.16 1.78
N GLY A 92 7.60 -11.03 1.07
CA GLY A 92 7.04 -10.95 -0.28
C GLY A 92 7.89 -11.65 -1.35
N LYS A 93 9.08 -12.15 -0.99
CA LYS A 93 9.98 -12.83 -1.92
C LYS A 93 9.75 -14.34 -1.90
N LEU A 94 9.67 -14.92 -3.11
CA LEU A 94 9.63 -16.38 -3.27
C LEU A 94 10.87 -17.07 -2.68
N SER A 95 12.00 -16.37 -2.53
CA SER A 95 13.22 -16.92 -1.93
C SER A 95 13.04 -17.40 -0.49
N GLU A 96 12.11 -16.80 0.26
CA GLU A 96 11.85 -17.14 1.66
C GLU A 96 10.89 -18.34 1.81
N VAL A 97 10.32 -18.82 0.70
CA VAL A 97 9.41 -19.98 0.71
C VAL A 97 10.20 -21.27 0.53
N SER A 98 9.72 -22.38 1.10
CA SER A 98 10.43 -23.67 1.03
C SER A 98 10.71 -24.10 -0.42
N GLU A 99 11.84 -24.77 -0.65
CA GLU A 99 12.22 -25.25 -1.99
C GLU A 99 11.15 -26.16 -2.61
N GLY A 100 10.54 -27.02 -1.80
CA GLY A 100 9.48 -27.93 -2.24
C GLY A 100 8.24 -27.18 -2.74
N TYR A 101 7.83 -26.12 -2.02
CA TYR A 101 6.68 -25.31 -2.42
C TYR A 101 6.99 -24.47 -3.68
N ARG A 102 8.19 -23.86 -3.75
CA ARG A 102 8.66 -23.16 -4.95
C ARG A 102 8.68 -24.05 -6.19
N ARG A 103 9.18 -25.28 -6.07
CA ARG A 103 9.20 -26.25 -7.18
C ARG A 103 7.80 -26.60 -7.64
N ARG A 104 6.86 -26.77 -6.72
CA ARG A 104 5.46 -27.08 -7.04
C ARG A 104 4.80 -25.92 -7.78
N LEU A 105 4.93 -24.69 -7.28
CA LEU A 105 4.42 -23.50 -7.98
C LEU A 105 5.03 -23.32 -9.37
N GLY A 106 6.35 -23.51 -9.51
CA GLY A 106 7.03 -23.38 -10.80
C GLY A 106 6.74 -24.50 -11.81
N ALA A 107 6.11 -25.59 -11.38
CA ALA A 107 5.68 -26.68 -12.26
C ALA A 107 4.23 -26.52 -12.74
N CYS A 108 3.48 -25.56 -12.17
CA CYS A 108 2.12 -25.25 -12.60
C CYS A 108 2.16 -24.38 -13.86
N GLU A 109 1.45 -24.78 -14.90
CA GLU A 109 1.28 -23.98 -16.13
C GLU A 109 0.02 -23.10 -16.05
N THR A 110 -0.91 -23.44 -15.16
CA THR A 110 -2.19 -22.75 -14.98
C THR A 110 -2.48 -22.45 -13.51
N VAL A 111 -3.36 -21.46 -13.25
CA VAL A 111 -3.84 -21.14 -11.89
C VAL A 111 -4.62 -22.29 -11.27
N ASP A 112 -5.34 -23.07 -12.09
CA ASP A 112 -6.13 -24.21 -11.62
C ASP A 112 -5.25 -25.35 -11.08
N GLU A 113 -3.96 -25.39 -11.45
CA GLU A 113 -2.99 -26.35 -10.91
C GLU A 113 -2.40 -25.92 -9.55
N VAL A 114 -2.62 -24.66 -9.15
CA VAL A 114 -2.15 -24.08 -7.88
C VAL A 114 -3.21 -24.19 -6.78
N LEU A 115 -4.50 -24.08 -7.15
CA LEU A 115 -5.67 -24.10 -6.25
C LEU A 115 -6.18 -25.52 -5.96
#